data_AF-A0A4U6BTD5-F1
#
_entry.id   AF-A0A4U6BTD5-F1
#
_cell.length_a   1.000
_cell.length_b   1.000
_cell.length_c   1.000
_cell.angle_alpha   90.00
_cell.angle_beta   90.00
_cell.angle_gamma   90.00
#
_symmetry.space_group_name_H-M   'P 1'
#
loop_
_entity.id
_entity.type
_entity.pdbx_description
1 polymer ?
#
loop_
_entity_poly.entity_id
_entity_poly.type
_entity_poly.pdbx_seq_one_letter_code
_entity_poly.pdbx_strand_id
1 'polypeptide(L)'
;MLRCCIVTAYQGDEFAKLATLTLPRMEAFAVRHGYELIVHRPDGSEITDSWMKVPAILAALRRDFDFVLWLDIDALILRTDRDILEDVQPDADLLVSWHGPETTQLDGAPFPPHYNAGVYLIRRSEWSLEFFTRLLALRGKMTHPWLEQAALLTMLGYNEPLGNGPNVANELDRAHVGHLDPVWNSIPGIAMATDPVIHHFAGLTGKTRLDLVRENVEIVPLYETASAAVRSALSHKISRWAAAEHATQSLRRAQTASSAEFQNQTAEIERLKHDIARIRAPRQMLRALPGVITNRLREKIDELSGVSSSSPGFKLKINETPDSVQNLWPEGKSERFEGLAFSTSGDTLGVATADTNAVLLYRRTGNGSFEDTPYIRLGGLDYPHDLSFSMCGSDELLAVAQRTGALALFRANGVKGPEPVFEISGAEAKLTHSDGVSFVPPVNDYLAACNLGSSSISFYPKISNSPIRFALRPEFELTHWSIFYPDGLAFSQCGRWLAIANHGNGSVSIFQRRNRILTGGKLRYGAEPIAIINDESLRYPHSVAFTPRTNHLIVTNAGGNFFSVYEPRRSHFGLRWSQVPSAQTIVGDEKTFRAVNSDNKMEGGPKGLAVHGNNIAVCSPEIGIKIYSFQEA
;
A
#
# COMPACT_ATOMS: atom_id res chain seq x y z
N MET A 1 -16.34 17.78 11.61
CA MET A 1 -16.00 16.78 10.57
C MET A 1 -17.01 15.66 10.74
N LEU A 2 -17.63 15.19 9.64
CA LEU A 2 -18.65 14.14 9.71
C LEU A 2 -18.01 12.84 10.21
N ARG A 3 -18.66 12.17 11.17
CA ARG A 3 -18.23 10.89 11.72
C ARG A 3 -18.90 9.76 10.96
N CYS A 4 -18.12 8.87 10.37
CA CYS A 4 -18.62 7.69 9.69
C CYS A 4 -18.01 6.42 10.30
N CYS A 5 -18.77 5.33 10.31
CA CYS A 5 -18.26 4.01 10.60
C CYS A 5 -18.51 3.06 9.42
N ILE A 6 -17.55 2.18 9.16
CA ILE A 6 -17.73 1.02 8.30
C ILE A 6 -18.28 -0.12 9.15
N VAL A 7 -19.33 -0.77 8.67
CA VAL A 7 -19.95 -1.92 9.33
C VAL A 7 -19.97 -3.09 8.36
N THR A 8 -19.52 -4.25 8.84
CA THR A 8 -19.63 -5.51 8.11
C THR A 8 -19.98 -6.63 9.08
N ALA A 9 -20.57 -7.71 8.58
CA ALA A 9 -20.84 -8.90 9.36
C ALA A 9 -20.61 -10.17 8.56
N TYR A 10 -20.20 -11.22 9.25
CA TYR A 10 -20.10 -12.55 8.66
C TYR A 10 -20.20 -13.66 9.70
N GLN A 11 -20.59 -14.85 9.24
CA GLN A 11 -20.70 -16.06 10.04
C GLN A 11 -20.20 -17.27 9.25
N GLY A 12 -19.56 -18.22 9.93
CA GLY A 12 -19.09 -19.48 9.34
C GLY A 12 -17.71 -19.41 8.67
N ASP A 13 -17.10 -20.58 8.53
CA ASP A 13 -15.69 -20.72 8.11
C ASP A 13 -15.43 -20.24 6.68
N GLU A 14 -16.41 -20.38 5.78
CA GLU A 14 -16.29 -19.90 4.40
C GLU A 14 -16.14 -18.38 4.37
N PHE A 15 -17.02 -17.67 5.06
CA PHE A 15 -16.97 -16.21 5.11
C PHE A 15 -15.84 -15.69 5.98
N ALA A 16 -15.38 -16.46 6.96
CA ALA A 16 -14.15 -16.14 7.68
C ALA A 16 -12.93 -16.10 6.74
N LYS A 17 -12.85 -16.98 5.74
CA LYS A 17 -11.78 -16.94 4.72
C LYS A 17 -11.90 -15.69 3.84
N LEU A 18 -13.12 -15.31 3.45
CA LEU A 18 -13.35 -14.06 2.72
C LEU A 18 -12.93 -12.86 3.55
N ALA A 19 -13.30 -12.83 4.83
CA ALA A 19 -12.92 -11.77 5.77
C ALA A 19 -11.41 -11.58 5.89
N THR A 20 -10.61 -12.67 5.87
CA THR A 20 -9.14 -12.54 5.88
C THR A 20 -8.56 -11.80 4.67
N LEU A 21 -9.31 -11.76 3.56
CA LEU A 21 -8.92 -11.10 2.32
C LEU A 21 -9.48 -9.67 2.23
N THR A 22 -10.71 -9.45 2.68
CA THR A 22 -11.42 -8.16 2.51
C THR A 22 -11.26 -7.21 3.69
N LEU A 23 -11.22 -7.69 4.94
CA LEU A 23 -11.08 -6.83 6.13
C LEU A 23 -9.82 -5.95 6.11
N PRO A 24 -8.62 -6.43 5.69
CA PRO A 24 -7.45 -5.57 5.63
C PRO A 24 -7.64 -4.34 4.73
N ARG A 25 -8.49 -4.45 3.70
CA ARG A 25 -8.82 -3.34 2.81
C ARG A 25 -9.85 -2.40 3.42
N MET A 26 -10.84 -2.92 4.13
CA MET A 26 -11.77 -2.11 4.93
C MET A 26 -11.05 -1.34 6.03
N GLU A 27 -10.09 -1.96 6.72
CA GLU A 27 -9.22 -1.30 7.70
C GLU A 27 -8.38 -0.19 7.06
N ALA A 28 -7.74 -0.46 5.92
CA ALA A 28 -6.94 0.55 5.22
C ALA A 28 -7.79 1.75 4.77
N PHE A 29 -9.01 1.50 4.27
CA PHE A 29 -9.95 2.56 3.91
C PHE A 29 -10.41 3.35 5.14
N ALA A 30 -10.77 2.67 6.23
CA ALA A 30 -11.15 3.30 7.48
C ALA A 30 -10.04 4.21 8.04
N VAL A 31 -8.80 3.72 8.08
CA VAL A 31 -7.64 4.51 8.54
C VAL A 31 -7.43 5.74 7.66
N ARG A 32 -7.55 5.61 6.34
CA ARG A 32 -7.32 6.72 5.41
C ARG A 32 -8.34 7.84 5.55
N HIS A 33 -9.61 7.50 5.75
CA HIS A 33 -10.71 8.46 5.82
C HIS A 33 -11.14 8.80 7.25
N GLY A 34 -10.48 8.25 8.26
CA GLY A 34 -10.78 8.51 9.67
C GLY A 34 -12.08 7.85 10.16
N TYR A 35 -12.45 6.70 9.60
CA TYR A 35 -13.64 5.95 9.98
C TYR A 35 -13.34 4.92 11.07
N GLU A 36 -14.36 4.57 11.84
CA GLU A 36 -14.31 3.39 12.71
C GLU A 36 -14.75 2.15 11.94
N LEU A 37 -13.98 1.05 11.99
CA LEU A 37 -14.42 -0.24 11.45
C LEU A 37 -15.05 -1.09 12.54
N ILE A 38 -16.29 -1.51 12.33
CA ILE A 38 -17.07 -2.36 13.23
C ILE A 38 -17.35 -3.69 12.52
N VAL A 39 -16.75 -4.77 13.03
CA VAL A 39 -16.92 -6.12 12.49
C VAL A 39 -17.81 -6.93 13.41
N HIS A 40 -19.01 -7.27 12.96
CA HIS A 40 -19.93 -8.11 13.70
C HIS A 40 -19.71 -9.59 13.36
N ARG A 41 -19.47 -10.41 14.39
CA ARG A 41 -19.40 -11.87 14.29
C ARG A 41 -20.51 -12.43 15.19
N PRO A 42 -21.66 -12.81 14.63
CA PRO A 42 -22.75 -13.33 15.44
C PRO A 42 -22.35 -14.70 16.02
N ASP A 43 -22.15 -14.75 17.33
CA ASP A 43 -21.97 -16.00 18.06
C ASP A 43 -23.35 -16.65 18.27
N GLY A 44 -23.63 -17.74 17.56
CA GLY A 44 -24.83 -18.54 17.80
C GLY A 44 -26.17 -17.83 17.60
N SER A 45 -26.26 -16.79 16.75
CA SER A 45 -27.52 -16.07 16.52
C SER A 45 -28.55 -16.88 15.74
N GLU A 46 -29.83 -16.78 16.13
CA GLU A 46 -31.00 -17.23 15.33
C GLU A 46 -31.12 -16.50 13.96
N ILE A 47 -30.32 -15.45 13.75
CA ILE A 47 -30.28 -14.67 12.52
C ILE A 47 -29.10 -15.16 11.68
N THR A 48 -29.40 -15.94 10.65
CA THR A 48 -28.40 -16.45 9.68
C THR A 48 -28.44 -15.65 8.38
N ASP A 49 -27.45 -15.90 7.52
CA ASP A 49 -27.38 -15.39 6.15
C ASP A 49 -27.33 -13.85 6.07
N SER A 50 -27.71 -13.26 4.93
CA SER A 50 -27.57 -11.81 4.71
C SER A 50 -28.37 -10.95 5.70
N TRP A 51 -29.34 -11.52 6.42
CA TRP A 51 -30.13 -10.80 7.43
C TRP A 51 -29.32 -10.30 8.63
N MET A 52 -28.14 -10.86 8.92
CA MET A 52 -27.26 -10.38 10.00
C MET A 52 -26.81 -8.92 9.82
N LYS A 53 -26.89 -8.41 8.59
CA LYS A 53 -26.66 -7.02 8.21
C LYS A 53 -27.53 -6.03 8.95
N VAL A 54 -28.83 -6.28 8.98
CA VAL A 54 -29.81 -5.29 9.45
C VAL A 54 -29.64 -4.99 10.95
N PRO A 55 -29.49 -5.99 11.85
CA PRO A 55 -29.18 -5.73 13.25
C PRO A 55 -27.84 -4.99 13.46
N ALA A 56 -26.81 -5.30 12.67
CA ALA A 56 -25.50 -4.64 12.76
C ALA A 56 -25.61 -3.15 12.37
N ILE A 57 -26.31 -2.85 11.28
CA ILE A 57 -26.62 -1.48 10.86
C ILE A 57 -27.40 -0.74 11.95
N LEU A 58 -28.47 -1.35 12.49
CA LEU A 58 -29.27 -0.73 13.55
C LEU A 58 -28.45 -0.46 14.82
N ALA A 59 -27.54 -1.36 15.19
CA ALA A 59 -26.65 -1.14 16.32
C ALA A 59 -25.71 0.05 16.07
N ALA A 60 -25.17 0.19 14.85
CA ALA A 60 -24.32 1.32 14.48
C ALA A 60 -25.08 2.65 14.40
N LEU A 61 -26.29 2.67 13.84
CA LEU A 61 -27.14 3.88 13.76
C LEU A 61 -27.57 4.41 15.15
N ARG A 62 -27.54 3.56 16.19
CA ARG A 62 -27.80 3.98 17.58
C ARG A 62 -26.57 4.57 18.27
N ARG A 63 -25.39 4.48 17.66
CA ARG A 63 -24.16 5.10 18.15
C ARG A 63 -24.04 6.53 17.63
N ASP A 64 -23.05 7.25 18.15
CA ASP A 64 -22.76 8.64 17.84
C ASP A 64 -21.96 8.76 16.52
N PHE A 65 -22.60 8.47 15.39
CA PHE A 65 -22.06 8.65 14.03
C PHE A 65 -23.03 9.48 13.18
N ASP A 66 -22.51 10.24 12.21
CA ASP A 66 -23.33 10.91 11.21
C ASP A 66 -23.73 9.94 10.08
N PHE A 67 -22.84 9.00 9.75
CA PHE A 67 -23.05 8.02 8.69
C PHE A 67 -22.61 6.59 9.07
N VAL A 68 -23.29 5.61 8.48
CA VAL A 68 -22.96 4.19 8.53
C VAL A 68 -22.74 3.70 7.10
N LEU A 69 -21.50 3.31 6.78
CA LEU A 69 -21.15 2.61 5.54
C LEU A 69 -21.27 1.10 5.79
N TRP A 70 -22.28 0.46 5.22
CA TRP A 70 -22.36 -1.00 5.21
C TRP A 70 -21.56 -1.59 4.05
N LEU A 71 -20.79 -2.65 4.31
CA LEU A 71 -20.14 -3.47 3.29
C LEU A 71 -20.39 -4.95 3.55
N ASP A 72 -20.90 -5.67 2.55
CA ASP A 72 -20.91 -7.14 2.56
C ASP A 72 -19.47 -7.66 2.66
N ILE A 73 -19.26 -8.80 3.33
CA ILE A 73 -17.91 -9.29 3.62
C ILE A 73 -17.15 -9.73 2.36
N ASP A 74 -17.86 -9.97 1.26
CA ASP A 74 -17.32 -10.24 -0.07
C ASP A 74 -17.32 -8.98 -0.97
N ALA A 75 -17.39 -7.79 -0.37
CA ALA A 75 -17.04 -6.53 -1.02
C ALA A 75 -15.55 -6.21 -0.78
N LEU A 76 -14.77 -6.15 -1.85
CA LEU A 76 -13.35 -5.82 -1.83
C LEU A 76 -13.14 -4.36 -2.27
N ILE A 77 -12.58 -3.55 -1.38
CA ILE A 77 -12.16 -2.19 -1.70
C ILE A 77 -10.84 -2.23 -2.49
N LEU A 78 -10.93 -1.87 -3.76
CA LEU A 78 -9.80 -1.81 -4.69
C LEU A 78 -9.01 -0.51 -4.54
N ARG A 79 -9.74 0.59 -4.30
CA ARG A 79 -9.23 1.96 -4.31
C ARG A 79 -9.54 2.64 -2.99
N THR A 80 -8.54 3.35 -2.46
CA THR A 80 -8.70 4.16 -1.24
C THR A 80 -8.53 5.65 -1.54
N ASP A 81 -8.31 6.04 -2.79
CA ASP A 81 -8.08 7.44 -3.17
C ASP A 81 -9.34 8.31 -3.18
N ARG A 82 -10.53 7.70 -3.14
CA ARG A 82 -11.83 8.39 -3.09
C ARG A 82 -12.53 8.15 -1.77
N ASP A 83 -13.16 9.19 -1.25
CA ASP A 83 -14.02 9.07 -0.09
C ASP A 83 -15.49 8.91 -0.51
N ILE A 84 -16.20 7.92 0.04
CA ILE A 84 -17.62 7.72 -0.27
C ILE A 84 -18.50 8.88 0.23
N LEU A 85 -18.05 9.62 1.26
CA LEU A 85 -18.79 10.78 1.76
C LEU A 85 -18.80 11.96 0.76
N GLU A 86 -17.94 11.94 -0.26
CA GLU A 86 -17.98 12.90 -1.37
C GLU A 86 -19.26 12.77 -2.21
N ASP A 87 -19.89 11.59 -2.20
CA ASP A 87 -21.07 11.28 -3.03
C ASP A 87 -22.39 11.39 -2.22
N VAL A 88 -22.34 12.02 -1.03
CA VAL A 88 -23.53 12.26 -0.19
C VAL A 88 -24.51 13.19 -0.89
N GLN A 89 -25.78 12.80 -0.91
CA GLN A 89 -26.89 13.62 -1.39
C GLN A 89 -27.61 14.24 -0.18
N PRO A 90 -27.80 15.57 -0.14
CA PRO A 90 -28.35 16.26 1.04
C PRO A 90 -29.70 15.71 1.50
N ASP A 91 -30.56 15.36 0.54
CA ASP A 91 -31.95 14.94 0.81
C ASP A 91 -32.10 13.41 0.95
N ALA A 92 -31.00 12.66 0.86
CA ALA A 92 -31.02 11.21 1.01
C ALA A 92 -30.55 10.75 2.40
N ASP A 93 -31.27 9.79 2.95
CA ASP A 93 -30.93 9.07 4.18
C ASP A 93 -30.32 7.69 3.91
N LEU A 94 -30.67 7.07 2.77
CA LEU A 94 -30.08 5.82 2.30
C LEU A 94 -29.57 6.02 0.89
N LEU A 95 -28.26 5.91 0.68
CA LEU A 95 -27.68 5.83 -0.65
C LEU A 95 -27.29 4.38 -0.96
N VAL A 96 -27.74 3.92 -2.13
CA VAL A 96 -27.56 2.55 -2.61
C VAL A 96 -27.39 2.53 -4.13
N SER A 97 -26.61 1.61 -4.66
CA SER A 97 -26.36 1.55 -6.11
C SER A 97 -27.52 0.89 -6.85
N TRP A 98 -28.02 1.57 -7.88
CA TRP A 98 -28.99 1.02 -8.82
C TRP A 98 -28.25 0.31 -9.96
N HIS A 99 -28.54 -0.97 -10.17
CA HIS A 99 -27.96 -1.77 -11.23
C HIS A 99 -28.97 -1.99 -12.34
N GLY A 100 -28.67 -1.44 -13.51
CA GLY A 100 -29.43 -1.59 -14.74
C GLY A 100 -28.55 -1.31 -15.95
N PRO A 101 -29.04 -1.55 -17.18
CA PRO A 101 -28.32 -1.25 -18.41
C PRO A 101 -27.98 0.24 -18.57
N GLU A 102 -28.69 1.12 -17.87
CA GLU A 102 -28.47 2.57 -17.87
C GLU A 102 -27.36 3.03 -16.91
N THR A 103 -26.98 2.22 -15.91
CA THR A 103 -25.98 2.58 -14.90
C THR A 103 -24.71 1.74 -14.98
N THR A 104 -24.77 0.52 -15.53
CA THR A 104 -23.67 -0.44 -15.51
C THR A 104 -23.52 -1.19 -16.82
N GLN A 105 -22.31 -1.70 -17.07
CA GLN A 105 -22.10 -2.69 -18.13
C GLN A 105 -22.63 -4.05 -17.67
N LEU A 106 -23.55 -4.63 -18.44
CA LEU A 106 -24.10 -5.95 -18.16
C LEU A 106 -23.30 -7.03 -18.90
N ASP A 107 -22.51 -7.80 -18.15
CA ASP A 107 -21.60 -8.82 -18.69
C ASP A 107 -22.15 -10.26 -18.58
N GLY A 108 -23.35 -10.42 -17.98
CA GLY A 108 -24.00 -11.70 -17.70
C GLY A 108 -25.41 -11.83 -18.29
N ALA A 109 -26.17 -12.80 -17.78
CA ALA A 109 -27.57 -12.95 -18.17
C ALA A 109 -28.37 -11.69 -17.80
N PRO A 110 -29.33 -11.26 -18.63
CA PRO A 110 -30.17 -10.12 -18.31
C PRO A 110 -30.86 -10.32 -16.96
N PHE A 111 -30.86 -9.28 -16.13
CA PHE A 111 -31.61 -9.23 -14.89
C PHE A 111 -32.43 -7.94 -14.84
N PRO A 112 -33.57 -7.93 -14.15
CA PRO A 112 -34.39 -6.74 -14.05
C PRO A 112 -33.66 -5.64 -13.24
N PRO A 113 -33.68 -4.37 -13.67
CA PRO A 113 -32.99 -3.30 -12.96
C PRO A 113 -33.44 -3.19 -11.50
N HIS A 114 -32.49 -3.07 -10.56
CA HIS A 114 -32.80 -3.05 -9.13
C HIS A 114 -31.67 -2.43 -8.29
N TYR A 115 -32.00 -2.04 -7.05
CA TYR A 115 -31.00 -1.69 -6.04
C TYR A 115 -30.26 -2.92 -5.51
N ASN A 116 -28.93 -2.86 -5.50
CA ASN A 116 -28.11 -3.90 -4.90
C ASN A 116 -27.73 -3.56 -3.45
N ALA A 117 -27.93 -4.52 -2.55
CA ALA A 117 -27.80 -4.34 -1.12
C ALA A 117 -26.38 -4.56 -0.55
N GLY A 118 -25.38 -4.82 -1.40
CA GLY A 118 -24.02 -5.14 -0.97
C GLY A 118 -23.29 -3.99 -0.29
N VAL A 119 -23.64 -2.76 -0.65
CA VAL A 119 -23.04 -1.53 -0.15
C VAL A 119 -24.14 -0.51 0.11
N TYR A 120 -24.17 0.04 1.32
CA TYR A 120 -25.04 1.15 1.69
C TYR A 120 -24.21 2.28 2.28
N LEU A 121 -24.57 3.53 1.97
CA LEU A 121 -24.19 4.68 2.76
C LEU A 121 -25.45 5.24 3.42
N ILE A 122 -25.50 5.20 4.74
CA ILE A 122 -26.72 5.47 5.51
C ILE A 122 -26.47 6.67 6.41
N ARG A 123 -27.25 7.73 6.25
CA ARG A 123 -27.28 8.87 7.16
C ARG A 123 -27.99 8.46 8.45
N ARG A 124 -27.45 8.85 9.60
CA ARG A 124 -28.16 8.67 10.86
C ARG A 124 -29.34 9.64 10.95
N SER A 125 -30.56 9.11 10.93
CA SER A 125 -31.80 9.88 11.08
C SER A 125 -32.89 9.03 11.72
N GLU A 126 -33.99 9.67 12.10
CA GLU A 126 -35.18 8.96 12.58
C GLU A 126 -35.74 8.03 11.49
N TRP A 127 -35.72 8.50 10.23
CA TRP A 127 -36.18 7.72 9.10
C TRP A 127 -35.31 6.47 8.90
N SER A 128 -33.97 6.57 8.90
CA SER A 128 -33.13 5.38 8.67
C SER A 128 -33.28 4.35 9.80
N LEU A 129 -33.40 4.77 11.06
CA LEU A 129 -33.68 3.87 12.18
C LEU A 129 -35.04 3.17 12.04
N GLU A 130 -36.09 3.91 11.67
CA GLU A 130 -37.44 3.38 11.46
C GLU A 130 -37.50 2.42 10.26
N PHE A 131 -36.90 2.81 9.14
CA PHE A 131 -36.84 2.04 7.90
C PHE A 131 -36.14 0.69 8.11
N PHE A 132 -34.93 0.67 8.68
CA PHE A 132 -34.22 -0.60 8.94
C PHE A 132 -34.91 -1.45 10.03
N THR A 133 -35.68 -0.84 10.94
CA THR A 133 -36.51 -1.59 11.90
C THR A 133 -37.68 -2.28 11.20
N ARG A 134 -38.39 -1.59 10.29
CA ARG A 134 -39.43 -2.19 9.43
C ARG A 134 -38.86 -3.29 8.54
N LEU A 135 -37.68 -3.07 7.95
CA LEU A 135 -36.99 -4.04 7.12
C LEU A 135 -36.73 -5.34 7.90
N LEU A 136 -36.17 -5.23 9.12
CA LEU A 136 -35.93 -6.38 9.98
C LEU A 136 -37.22 -7.15 10.33
N ALA A 137 -38.34 -6.44 10.49
CA ALA A 137 -39.64 -7.04 10.79
C ALA A 137 -40.24 -7.86 9.62
N LEU A 138 -39.67 -7.77 8.41
CA LEU A 138 -40.00 -8.60 7.26
C LEU A 138 -39.22 -9.93 7.22
N ARG A 139 -38.21 -10.10 8.09
CA ARG A 139 -37.48 -11.37 8.21
C ARG A 139 -38.44 -12.53 8.46
N GLY A 140 -38.29 -13.60 7.69
CA GLY A 140 -39.15 -14.80 7.78
C GLY A 140 -40.56 -14.64 7.19
N LYS A 141 -40.94 -13.44 6.71
CA LYS A 141 -42.21 -13.20 6.03
C LYS A 141 -42.08 -13.20 4.50
N MET A 142 -40.84 -13.21 4.00
CA MET A 142 -40.54 -13.16 2.58
C MET A 142 -39.69 -14.36 2.16
N THR A 143 -40.08 -14.97 1.04
CA THR A 143 -39.37 -16.09 0.42
C THR A 143 -38.83 -15.62 -0.92
N HIS A 144 -37.59 -15.15 -0.94
CA HIS A 144 -36.90 -14.78 -2.18
C HIS A 144 -35.39 -15.06 -2.04
N PRO A 145 -34.68 -15.53 -3.08
CA PRO A 145 -33.25 -15.80 -3.02
C PRO A 145 -32.37 -14.60 -2.64
N TRP A 146 -32.87 -13.38 -2.87
CA TRP A 146 -32.18 -12.14 -2.49
C TRP A 146 -32.41 -11.70 -1.03
N LEU A 147 -33.22 -12.45 -0.26
CA LEU A 147 -33.40 -12.24 1.19
C LEU A 147 -33.72 -10.78 1.55
N GLU A 148 -32.92 -10.13 2.40
CA GLU A 148 -33.15 -8.75 2.85
C GLU A 148 -33.17 -7.73 1.70
N GLN A 149 -32.43 -7.96 0.61
CA GLN A 149 -32.50 -7.09 -0.57
C GLN A 149 -33.89 -7.15 -1.22
N ALA A 150 -34.55 -8.31 -1.21
CA ALA A 150 -35.92 -8.40 -1.71
C ALA A 150 -36.89 -7.64 -0.80
N ALA A 151 -36.65 -7.67 0.51
CA ALA A 151 -37.42 -6.89 1.48
C ALA A 151 -37.23 -5.38 1.29
N LEU A 152 -35.99 -4.93 1.03
CA LEU A 152 -35.69 -3.55 0.67
C LEU A 152 -36.48 -3.12 -0.57
N LEU A 153 -36.40 -3.91 -1.65
CA LEU A 153 -37.10 -3.61 -2.91
C LEU A 153 -38.62 -3.58 -2.72
N THR A 154 -39.18 -4.52 -1.94
CA THR A 154 -40.60 -4.55 -1.61
C THR A 154 -41.02 -3.31 -0.82
N MET A 155 -40.24 -2.94 0.20
CA MET A 155 -40.49 -1.72 0.97
C MET A 155 -40.46 -0.49 0.07
N LEU A 156 -39.54 -0.42 -0.90
CA LEU A 156 -39.46 0.69 -1.85
C LEU A 156 -40.44 0.57 -3.03
N GLY A 157 -41.34 -0.41 -3.04
CA GLY A 157 -42.37 -0.59 -4.07
C GLY A 157 -41.86 -1.13 -5.41
N TYR A 158 -40.65 -1.70 -5.47
CA TYR A 158 -40.10 -2.35 -6.65
C TYR A 158 -40.49 -3.83 -6.71
N ASN A 159 -41.68 -4.12 -7.24
CA ASN A 159 -42.22 -5.48 -7.37
C ASN A 159 -41.75 -6.18 -8.65
N GLU A 160 -41.49 -5.43 -9.71
CA GLU A 160 -41.13 -5.98 -11.02
C GLU A 160 -39.83 -6.79 -10.97
N PRO A 161 -38.75 -6.30 -10.32
CA PRO A 161 -37.52 -7.09 -10.20
C PRO A 161 -37.66 -8.36 -9.36
N LEU A 162 -38.72 -8.44 -8.56
CA LEU A 162 -39.05 -9.59 -7.72
C LEU A 162 -40.01 -10.57 -8.39
N GLY A 163 -40.51 -10.25 -9.58
CA GLY A 163 -41.53 -11.05 -10.27
C GLY A 163 -42.93 -10.96 -9.64
N ASN A 164 -43.18 -9.95 -8.79
CA ASN A 164 -44.43 -9.79 -8.04
C ASN A 164 -45.44 -8.83 -8.71
N GLY A 165 -45.30 -8.60 -10.01
CA GLY A 165 -46.14 -7.68 -10.79
C GLY A 165 -45.52 -6.27 -10.93
N PRO A 166 -46.31 -5.26 -11.34
CA PRO A 166 -45.80 -3.92 -11.61
C PRO A 166 -45.32 -3.21 -10.34
N ASN A 167 -44.31 -2.35 -10.51
CA ASN A 167 -43.86 -1.47 -9.43
C ASN A 167 -45.01 -0.58 -8.95
N VAL A 168 -45.10 -0.43 -7.63
CA VAL A 168 -46.09 0.44 -6.97
C VAL A 168 -45.40 1.74 -6.56
N ALA A 169 -46.15 2.84 -6.49
CA ALA A 169 -45.63 4.10 -5.98
C ALA A 169 -45.34 3.94 -4.47
N ASN A 170 -44.16 4.38 -4.04
CA ASN A 170 -43.85 4.60 -2.64
C ASN A 170 -42.96 5.84 -2.51
N GLU A 171 -43.51 7.00 -2.86
CA GLU A 171 -42.79 8.27 -2.81
C GLU A 171 -42.36 8.66 -1.40
N LEU A 172 -43.06 8.16 -0.36
CA LEU A 172 -42.69 8.42 1.03
C LEU A 172 -41.33 7.84 1.38
N ASP A 173 -41.08 6.56 1.10
CA ASP A 173 -39.76 5.97 1.37
C ASP A 173 -38.74 6.33 0.27
N ARG A 174 -39.17 6.44 -1.00
CA ARG A 174 -38.26 6.75 -2.12
C ARG A 174 -37.66 8.15 -2.04
N ALA A 175 -38.36 9.13 -1.47
CA ALA A 175 -37.83 10.47 -1.28
C ALA A 175 -36.55 10.50 -0.42
N HIS A 176 -36.35 9.50 0.43
CA HIS A 176 -35.18 9.36 1.30
C HIS A 176 -34.07 8.48 0.69
N VAL A 177 -34.26 7.93 -0.52
CA VAL A 177 -33.31 7.05 -1.17
C VAL A 177 -32.58 7.77 -2.30
N GLY A 178 -31.25 7.87 -2.16
CA GLY A 178 -30.34 8.38 -3.18
C GLY A 178 -29.61 7.28 -3.94
N HIS A 179 -29.00 7.65 -5.06
CA HIS A 179 -28.23 6.73 -5.89
C HIS A 179 -26.72 6.84 -5.62
N LEU A 180 -26.11 5.76 -5.11
CA LEU A 180 -24.64 5.64 -5.14
C LEU A 180 -24.17 5.32 -6.56
N ASP A 181 -23.10 5.97 -6.99
CA ASP A 181 -22.41 5.59 -8.22
C ASP A 181 -22.05 4.08 -8.17
N PRO A 182 -22.39 3.29 -9.20
CA PRO A 182 -22.08 1.86 -9.25
C PRO A 182 -20.60 1.51 -9.06
N VAL A 183 -19.66 2.46 -9.18
CA VAL A 183 -18.25 2.21 -8.81
C VAL A 183 -18.09 1.77 -7.35
N TRP A 184 -19.04 2.12 -6.46
CA TRP A 184 -19.05 1.71 -5.06
C TRP A 184 -19.65 0.34 -4.82
N ASN A 185 -20.34 -0.26 -5.81
CA ASN A 185 -20.95 -1.58 -5.68
C ASN A 185 -20.88 -2.35 -7.01
N SER A 186 -19.71 -2.35 -7.65
CA SER A 186 -19.54 -2.97 -8.96
C SER A 186 -19.51 -4.50 -8.81
N ILE A 187 -20.32 -5.23 -9.59
CA ILE A 187 -20.43 -6.69 -9.52
C ILE A 187 -19.79 -7.30 -10.78
N PRO A 188 -18.54 -7.80 -10.70
CA PRO A 188 -17.91 -8.45 -11.83
C PRO A 188 -18.74 -9.61 -12.35
N GLY A 189 -18.97 -9.64 -13.67
CA GLY A 189 -19.69 -10.70 -14.38
C GLY A 189 -21.22 -10.56 -14.38
N ILE A 190 -21.75 -9.53 -13.71
CA ILE A 190 -23.19 -9.24 -13.67
C ILE A 190 -23.43 -7.79 -14.06
N ALA A 191 -22.95 -6.84 -13.25
CA ALA A 191 -23.25 -5.41 -13.35
C ALA A 191 -21.99 -4.62 -12.99
N MET A 192 -21.13 -4.37 -13.98
CA MET A 192 -19.80 -3.84 -13.75
C MET A 192 -19.73 -2.34 -14.06
N ALA A 193 -19.19 -1.55 -13.13
CA ALA A 193 -18.77 -0.18 -13.38
C ALA A 193 -17.42 -0.14 -14.13
N THR A 194 -17.20 0.92 -14.92
CA THR A 194 -16.01 1.03 -15.77
C THR A 194 -14.72 1.30 -14.99
N ASP A 195 -14.74 2.02 -13.87
CA ASP A 195 -13.56 2.28 -13.01
C ASP A 195 -13.90 2.07 -11.53
N PRO A 196 -14.10 0.82 -11.10
CA PRO A 196 -14.69 0.50 -9.81
C PRO A 196 -13.77 0.86 -8.64
N VAL A 197 -14.39 1.37 -7.57
CA VAL A 197 -13.76 1.55 -6.26
C VAL A 197 -13.89 0.28 -5.43
N ILE A 198 -15.03 -0.40 -5.54
CA ILE A 198 -15.34 -1.64 -4.84
C ILE A 198 -15.80 -2.69 -5.84
N HIS A 199 -15.24 -3.90 -5.73
CA HIS A 199 -15.81 -5.10 -6.34
C HIS A 199 -16.62 -5.86 -5.30
N HIS A 200 -17.90 -6.10 -5.58
CA HIS A 200 -18.80 -6.93 -4.79
C HIS A 200 -19.02 -8.26 -5.51
N PHE A 201 -18.57 -9.36 -4.92
CA PHE A 201 -18.59 -10.70 -5.54
C PHE A 201 -19.92 -11.45 -5.34
N ALA A 202 -21.04 -10.73 -5.49
CA ALA A 202 -22.39 -11.27 -5.37
C ALA A 202 -22.68 -12.37 -6.39
N GLY A 203 -23.55 -13.32 -6.00
CA GLY A 203 -24.08 -14.37 -6.89
C GLY A 203 -23.14 -15.55 -7.19
N LEU A 204 -21.83 -15.42 -6.97
CA LEU A 204 -20.89 -16.55 -7.01
C LEU A 204 -20.94 -17.33 -5.71
N THR A 205 -20.74 -18.65 -5.67
CA THR A 205 -20.71 -19.39 -4.39
C THR A 205 -19.40 -20.14 -4.13
N GLY A 206 -19.12 -20.43 -2.86
CA GLY A 206 -18.09 -21.38 -2.45
C GLY A 206 -16.67 -20.99 -2.85
N LYS A 207 -15.90 -22.01 -3.23
CA LYS A 207 -14.51 -21.86 -3.69
C LYS A 207 -14.36 -20.87 -4.85
N THR A 208 -15.31 -20.82 -5.77
CA THR A 208 -15.25 -19.90 -6.93
C THR A 208 -15.22 -18.44 -6.47
N ARG A 209 -16.09 -18.07 -5.52
CA ARG A 209 -16.11 -16.71 -4.95
C ARG A 209 -14.78 -16.40 -4.29
N LEU A 210 -14.30 -17.32 -3.45
CA LEU A 210 -13.03 -17.15 -2.72
C LEU A 210 -11.82 -17.02 -3.65
N ASP A 211 -11.75 -17.81 -4.72
CA ASP A 211 -10.65 -17.74 -5.69
C ASP A 211 -10.67 -16.41 -6.45
N LEU A 212 -11.85 -15.93 -6.88
CA LEU A 212 -11.98 -14.63 -7.55
C LEU A 212 -11.59 -13.46 -6.64
N VAL A 213 -12.04 -13.47 -5.37
CA VAL A 213 -11.63 -12.46 -4.38
C VAL A 213 -10.12 -12.48 -4.19
N ARG A 214 -9.51 -13.67 -4.04
CA ARG A 214 -8.07 -13.82 -3.86
C ARG A 214 -7.28 -13.25 -5.02
N GLU A 215 -7.63 -13.59 -6.26
CA GLU A 215 -6.95 -13.03 -7.44
C GLU A 215 -7.14 -11.51 -7.55
N ASN A 216 -8.29 -10.99 -7.10
CA ASN A 216 -8.53 -9.54 -7.07
C ASN A 216 -7.70 -8.84 -5.99
N VAL A 217 -7.40 -9.50 -4.87
CA VAL A 217 -6.48 -8.97 -3.85
C VAL A 217 -5.07 -8.80 -4.44
N GLU A 218 -4.59 -9.75 -5.24
CA GLU A 218 -3.25 -9.69 -5.84
C GLU A 218 -3.06 -8.50 -6.80
N ILE A 219 -4.13 -7.95 -7.35
CA ILE A 219 -4.08 -6.81 -8.26
C ILE A 219 -4.39 -5.47 -7.56
N VAL A 220 -4.79 -5.46 -6.29
CA VAL A 220 -5.08 -4.22 -5.54
C VAL A 220 -3.91 -3.21 -5.59
N PRO A 221 -2.63 -3.58 -5.40
CA PRO A 221 -1.52 -2.63 -5.46
C PRO A 221 -1.36 -1.93 -6.82
N LEU A 222 -1.98 -2.49 -7.86
CA LEU A 222 -2.08 -1.83 -9.15
C LEU A 222 -3.22 -0.82 -9.19
N TYR A 223 -4.40 -1.16 -8.67
CA TYR A 223 -5.54 -0.22 -8.64
C TYR A 223 -5.20 1.08 -7.92
N GLU A 224 -4.32 1.05 -6.92
CA GLU A 224 -3.87 2.24 -6.19
C GLU A 224 -2.98 3.20 -7.01
N THR A 225 -2.35 2.71 -8.09
CA THR A 225 -1.32 3.49 -8.83
C THR A 225 -1.57 3.60 -10.33
N ALA A 226 -2.43 2.75 -10.91
CA ALA A 226 -2.73 2.71 -12.32
C ALA A 226 -3.72 3.81 -12.73
N SER A 227 -3.69 4.23 -14.00
CA SER A 227 -4.69 5.14 -14.55
C SER A 227 -6.07 4.47 -14.66
N ALA A 228 -7.14 5.29 -14.72
CA ALA A 228 -8.51 4.81 -14.87
C ALA A 228 -8.70 3.86 -16.07
N ALA A 229 -8.05 4.15 -17.21
CA ALA A 229 -8.12 3.28 -18.39
C ALA A 229 -7.55 1.87 -18.14
N VAL A 230 -6.49 1.76 -17.34
CA VAL A 230 -5.88 0.47 -17.00
C VAL A 230 -6.72 -0.30 -16.00
N ARG A 231 -7.24 0.38 -14.97
CA ARG A 231 -8.17 -0.21 -13.99
C ARG A 231 -9.43 -0.71 -14.68
N SER A 232 -9.95 0.05 -15.62
CA SER A 232 -11.11 -0.32 -16.43
C SER A 232 -10.89 -1.59 -17.23
N ALA A 233 -9.80 -1.63 -18.00
CA ALA A 233 -9.48 -2.81 -18.81
C ALA A 233 -9.18 -4.06 -17.96
N LEU A 234 -8.65 -3.89 -16.74
CA LEU A 234 -8.45 -4.98 -15.79
C LEU A 234 -9.78 -5.46 -15.20
N SER A 235 -10.64 -4.54 -14.76
CA SER A 235 -12.00 -4.82 -14.26
C SER A 235 -12.79 -5.59 -15.30
N HIS A 236 -12.76 -5.15 -16.56
CA HIS A 236 -13.44 -5.82 -17.66
C HIS A 236 -12.97 -7.27 -17.84
N LYS A 237 -11.69 -7.57 -17.68
CA LYS A 237 -11.20 -8.95 -17.78
C LYS A 237 -11.67 -9.82 -16.62
N ILE A 238 -11.69 -9.27 -15.41
CA ILE A 238 -12.19 -9.96 -14.22
C ILE A 238 -13.68 -10.20 -14.37
N SER A 239 -14.43 -9.22 -14.87
CA SER A 239 -15.85 -9.34 -15.14
C SER A 239 -16.16 -10.46 -16.12
N ARG A 240 -15.42 -10.57 -17.24
CA ARG A 240 -15.58 -11.70 -18.15
C ARG A 240 -15.26 -13.06 -17.52
N TRP A 241 -14.26 -13.12 -16.63
CA TRP A 241 -13.98 -14.35 -15.88
C TRP A 241 -15.15 -14.69 -14.95
N ALA A 242 -15.59 -13.73 -14.14
CA ALA A 242 -16.73 -13.91 -13.25
C ALA A 242 -18.01 -14.30 -14.03
N ALA A 243 -18.28 -13.71 -15.19
CA ALA A 243 -19.41 -14.07 -16.05
C ALA A 243 -19.34 -15.54 -16.50
N ALA A 244 -18.16 -16.02 -16.90
CA ALA A 244 -17.97 -17.42 -17.28
C ALA A 244 -18.15 -18.38 -16.09
N GLU A 245 -17.73 -17.97 -14.88
CA GLU A 245 -17.94 -18.72 -13.65
C GLU A 245 -19.43 -18.75 -13.26
N HIS A 246 -20.15 -17.63 -13.38
CA HIS A 246 -21.60 -17.57 -13.20
C HIS A 246 -22.32 -18.50 -14.17
N ALA A 247 -21.97 -18.46 -15.46
CA ALA A 247 -22.54 -19.36 -16.46
C ALA A 247 -22.28 -20.83 -16.11
N THR A 248 -21.06 -21.16 -15.69
CA THR A 248 -20.71 -22.52 -15.25
C THR A 248 -21.50 -22.97 -14.03
N GLN A 249 -21.69 -22.10 -13.03
CA GLN A 249 -22.50 -22.40 -11.85
C GLN A 249 -23.97 -22.60 -12.21
N SER A 250 -24.52 -21.76 -13.08
CA SER A 250 -25.90 -21.88 -13.58
C SER A 250 -26.11 -23.19 -14.35
N LEU A 251 -25.18 -23.54 -15.26
CA LEU A 251 -25.24 -24.80 -16.00
C LEU A 251 -25.15 -26.03 -15.08
N ARG A 252 -24.27 -26.01 -14.09
CA ARG A 252 -24.17 -27.11 -13.09
C ARG A 252 -25.44 -27.26 -12.26
N ARG A 253 -26.14 -26.16 -11.95
CA ARG A 253 -27.45 -26.20 -11.29
C ARG A 253 -28.54 -26.75 -12.21
N ALA A 254 -28.43 -26.54 -13.52
CA ALA A 254 -29.37 -27.05 -14.52
C ALA A 254 -29.11 -28.53 -14.90
N GLN A 255 -27.87 -29.02 -14.77
CA GLN A 255 -27.44 -30.40 -15.10
C GLN A 255 -28.15 -31.52 -14.33
N THR A 256 -29.01 -31.18 -13.36
CA THR A 256 -29.86 -32.15 -12.66
C THR A 256 -31.12 -32.54 -13.43
N ALA A 257 -31.31 -32.10 -14.68
CA ALA A 257 -32.45 -32.44 -15.53
C ALA A 257 -32.04 -32.90 -16.96
N SER A 258 -32.43 -34.13 -17.33
CA SER A 258 -32.41 -34.76 -18.67
C SER A 258 -31.05 -35.15 -19.32
N SER A 259 -31.03 -36.26 -20.09
CA SER A 259 -29.82 -36.97 -20.54
C SER A 259 -29.22 -36.52 -21.89
N ALA A 260 -29.99 -35.86 -22.76
CA ALA A 260 -29.49 -35.35 -24.06
C ALA A 260 -28.91 -33.93 -23.92
N GLU A 261 -29.51 -33.10 -23.07
CA GLU A 261 -28.95 -31.78 -22.70
C GLU A 261 -27.64 -31.92 -21.93
N PHE A 262 -27.45 -33.04 -21.22
CA PHE A 262 -26.26 -33.33 -20.44
C PHE A 262 -24.96 -33.31 -21.26
N GLN A 263 -24.95 -33.86 -22.48
CA GLN A 263 -23.75 -33.87 -23.32
C GLN A 263 -23.40 -32.47 -23.85
N ASN A 264 -24.41 -31.69 -24.26
CA ASN A 264 -24.21 -30.31 -24.72
C ASN A 264 -23.77 -29.39 -23.58
N GLN A 265 -24.41 -29.49 -22.41
CA GLN A 265 -24.03 -28.71 -21.21
C GLN A 265 -22.64 -29.09 -20.71
N THR A 266 -22.25 -30.37 -20.82
CA THR A 266 -20.90 -30.81 -20.45
C THR A 266 -19.85 -30.23 -21.41
N ALA A 267 -20.11 -30.26 -22.72
CA ALA A 267 -19.22 -29.65 -23.71
C ALA A 267 -19.11 -28.12 -23.52
N GLU A 268 -20.21 -27.45 -23.17
CA GLU A 268 -20.22 -26.03 -22.87
C GLU A 268 -19.48 -25.68 -21.58
N ILE A 269 -19.62 -26.49 -20.52
CA ILE A 269 -18.83 -26.36 -19.29
C ILE A 269 -17.34 -26.55 -19.58
N GLU A 270 -16.96 -27.52 -20.41
CA GLU A 270 -15.54 -27.71 -20.79
C GLU A 270 -15.02 -26.52 -21.63
N ARG A 271 -15.84 -25.97 -22.52
CA ARG A 271 -15.50 -24.73 -23.25
C ARG A 271 -15.33 -23.55 -22.30
N LEU A 272 -16.24 -23.35 -21.35
CA LEU A 272 -16.15 -22.28 -20.35
C LEU A 272 -14.94 -22.49 -19.43
N LYS A 273 -14.63 -23.72 -19.01
CA LYS A 273 -13.40 -24.03 -18.27
C LYS A 273 -12.15 -23.70 -19.09
N HIS A 274 -12.17 -23.95 -20.40
CA HIS A 274 -11.07 -23.59 -21.29
C HIS A 274 -10.94 -22.06 -21.43
N ASP A 275 -12.05 -21.34 -21.58
CA ASP A 275 -12.08 -19.88 -21.62
C ASP A 275 -11.62 -19.27 -20.29
N ILE A 276 -12.06 -19.83 -19.17
CA ILE A 276 -11.61 -19.50 -17.81
C ILE A 276 -10.13 -19.77 -17.67
N ALA A 277 -9.61 -20.93 -18.11
CA ALA A 277 -8.17 -21.24 -18.04
C ALA A 277 -7.34 -20.26 -18.89
N ARG A 278 -7.85 -19.88 -20.07
CA ARG A 278 -7.24 -18.87 -20.94
C ARG A 278 -7.22 -17.49 -20.28
N ILE A 279 -8.26 -17.13 -19.54
CA ILE A 279 -8.34 -15.85 -18.81
C ILE A 279 -7.51 -15.92 -17.51
N ARG A 280 -7.59 -16.99 -16.74
CA ARG A 280 -6.86 -17.23 -15.48
C ARG A 280 -5.35 -17.28 -15.63
N ALA A 281 -4.81 -17.53 -16.82
CA ALA A 281 -3.38 -17.45 -17.06
C ALA A 281 -2.90 -16.01 -16.76
N PRO A 282 -2.20 -15.76 -15.63
CA PRO A 282 -1.90 -14.40 -15.17
C PRO A 282 -1.11 -13.62 -16.24
N ARG A 283 -0.34 -14.36 -17.04
CA ARG A 283 0.46 -13.87 -18.17
C ARG A 283 -0.34 -13.39 -19.39
N GLN A 284 -1.60 -13.78 -19.60
CA GLN A 284 -2.42 -13.37 -20.76
C GLN A 284 -3.41 -12.23 -20.44
N MET A 285 -3.96 -12.17 -19.21
CA MET A 285 -4.70 -10.99 -18.73
C MET A 285 -3.87 -9.71 -18.78
N LEU A 286 -2.55 -9.82 -18.65
CA LEU A 286 -1.64 -8.69 -18.76
C LEU A 286 -1.17 -8.42 -20.19
N ARG A 287 -1.31 -9.37 -21.14
CA ARG A 287 -0.88 -9.21 -22.54
C ARG A 287 -1.87 -8.48 -23.45
N ALA A 288 -3.16 -8.46 -23.12
CA ALA A 288 -4.18 -7.79 -23.96
C ALA A 288 -4.45 -6.32 -23.56
N LEU A 289 -3.53 -5.70 -22.82
CA LEU A 289 -3.49 -4.26 -22.56
C LEU A 289 -2.49 -3.62 -23.55
N PRO A 290 -2.65 -2.34 -23.96
CA PRO A 290 -1.72 -1.68 -24.87
C PRO A 290 -0.27 -1.79 -24.40
N GLY A 291 0.66 -2.06 -25.32
CA GLY A 291 2.00 -2.63 -25.07
C GLY A 291 2.97 -1.85 -24.16
N VAL A 292 2.63 -0.64 -23.72
CA VAL A 292 3.45 0.16 -22.80
C VAL A 292 3.05 -0.09 -21.33
N ILE A 293 1.82 -0.55 -21.09
CA ILE A 293 1.24 -0.77 -19.75
C ILE A 293 1.57 -2.17 -19.20
N THR A 294 1.88 -3.11 -20.09
CA THR A 294 2.00 -4.55 -19.80
C THR A 294 3.32 -4.96 -19.14
N ASN A 295 4.40 -4.19 -19.30
CA ASN A 295 5.68 -4.51 -18.68
C ASN A 295 5.73 -4.10 -17.19
N ARG A 296 5.16 -2.94 -16.83
CA ARG A 296 5.07 -2.46 -15.43
C ARG A 296 4.13 -3.26 -14.55
N LEU A 297 3.07 -3.82 -15.12
CA LEU A 297 2.08 -4.62 -14.43
C LEU A 297 2.52 -6.06 -14.16
N ARG A 298 3.27 -6.64 -15.12
CA ARG A 298 3.73 -8.03 -15.08
C ARG A 298 4.79 -8.27 -14.01
N GLU A 299 5.60 -7.25 -13.73
CA GLU A 299 6.58 -7.28 -12.66
C GLU A 299 5.94 -7.24 -11.26
N LYS A 300 4.81 -6.54 -11.08
CA LYS A 300 4.08 -6.42 -9.80
C LYS A 300 3.28 -7.66 -9.40
N ILE A 301 2.74 -8.44 -10.36
CA ILE A 301 1.95 -9.66 -10.08
C ILE A 301 2.84 -10.89 -9.85
N ASP A 302 4.01 -10.93 -10.50
CA ASP A 302 5.01 -11.97 -10.27
C ASP A 302 5.76 -11.76 -8.93
N GLU A 303 5.71 -10.56 -8.32
CA GLU A 303 6.16 -10.28 -6.94
C GLU A 303 5.24 -10.88 -5.86
N LEU A 304 3.99 -11.19 -6.21
CA LEU A 304 2.94 -11.58 -5.27
C LEU A 304 2.62 -13.08 -5.27
N SER A 305 2.71 -13.77 -6.42
CA SER A 305 2.21 -15.14 -6.60
C SER A 305 3.20 -16.29 -6.32
N GLY A 306 4.47 -16.00 -6.01
CA GLY A 306 5.41 -16.99 -5.44
C GLY A 306 5.70 -18.27 -6.23
N VAL A 307 5.24 -18.41 -7.49
CA VAL A 307 5.44 -19.64 -8.30
C VAL A 307 5.86 -19.30 -9.73
N SER A 308 7.16 -19.44 -10.04
CA SER A 308 7.70 -20.12 -11.23
C SER A 308 9.18 -19.75 -11.44
N SER A 309 10.03 -20.77 -11.49
CA SER A 309 11.49 -20.76 -11.47
C SER A 309 12.16 -20.58 -12.84
N SER A 310 11.64 -19.71 -13.72
CA SER A 310 12.27 -19.47 -15.03
C SER A 310 11.82 -18.18 -15.72
N SER A 311 12.18 -17.02 -15.16
CA SER A 311 12.08 -15.72 -15.84
C SER A 311 13.39 -14.94 -15.67
N PRO A 312 13.78 -14.11 -16.65
CA PRO A 312 15.10 -13.47 -16.69
C PRO A 312 15.32 -12.64 -15.42
N GLY A 313 16.56 -12.65 -14.91
CA GLY A 313 16.95 -11.94 -13.68
C GLY A 313 16.58 -10.46 -13.71
N PHE A 314 16.43 -9.87 -12.53
CA PHE A 314 16.14 -8.44 -12.42
C PHE A 314 17.33 -7.66 -12.99
N LYS A 315 17.07 -6.60 -13.76
CA LYS A 315 18.15 -5.80 -14.34
C LYS A 315 18.06 -4.37 -13.86
N LEU A 316 19.15 -3.90 -13.25
CA LEU A 316 19.40 -2.49 -13.00
C LEU A 316 20.51 -2.01 -13.93
N LYS A 317 20.27 -0.91 -14.64
CA LYS A 317 21.30 -0.22 -15.43
C LYS A 317 21.41 1.22 -14.95
N ILE A 318 22.59 1.59 -14.51
CA ILE A 318 22.92 2.95 -14.08
C ILE A 318 23.51 3.70 -15.26
N ASN A 319 23.09 4.94 -15.47
CA ASN A 319 23.66 5.81 -16.48
C ASN A 319 24.84 6.58 -15.89
N GLU A 320 26.04 6.16 -16.25
CA GLU A 320 27.31 6.73 -15.77
C GLU A 320 27.94 7.69 -16.78
N THR A 321 27.25 8.02 -17.89
CA THR A 321 27.81 8.97 -18.87
C THR A 321 27.99 10.33 -18.19
N PRO A 322 29.18 10.97 -18.26
CA PRO A 322 29.47 12.19 -17.50
C PRO A 322 28.43 13.30 -17.68
N ASP A 323 27.96 13.52 -18.91
CA ASP A 323 26.96 14.56 -19.23
C ASP A 323 25.57 14.29 -18.65
N SER A 324 25.32 13.05 -18.19
CA SER A 324 24.04 12.64 -17.59
C SER A 324 24.05 12.63 -16.07
N VAL A 325 25.23 12.81 -15.45
CA VAL A 325 25.39 12.83 -13.99
C VAL A 325 25.45 14.28 -13.54
N GLN A 326 24.44 14.70 -12.77
CA GLN A 326 24.48 16.02 -12.15
C GLN A 326 25.44 15.98 -10.95
N ASN A 327 26.30 17.00 -10.85
CA ASN A 327 27.20 17.18 -9.73
C ASN A 327 26.84 18.49 -9.03
N LEU A 328 26.58 18.44 -7.73
CA LEU A 328 26.36 19.63 -6.91
C LEU A 328 27.52 19.76 -5.91
N TRP A 329 28.05 20.97 -5.83
CA TRP A 329 29.08 21.34 -4.87
C TRP A 329 28.69 22.68 -4.24
N PRO A 330 28.61 22.78 -2.91
CA PRO A 330 28.34 24.05 -2.26
C PRO A 330 29.52 24.99 -2.46
N GLU A 331 29.25 26.30 -2.44
CA GLU A 331 30.27 27.36 -2.52
C GLU A 331 31.07 27.44 -1.20
N GLY A 332 31.87 26.41 -0.90
CA GLY A 332 32.70 26.36 0.29
C GLY A 332 33.32 24.97 0.51
N LYS A 333 34.65 24.89 0.62
CA LYS A 333 35.39 23.63 0.83
C LYS A 333 35.22 23.00 2.23
N SER A 334 34.26 23.46 3.03
CA SER A 334 34.18 23.15 4.47
C SER A 334 32.94 22.36 4.88
N GLU A 335 32.13 21.89 3.93
CA GLU A 335 30.91 21.13 4.26
C GLU A 335 31.15 19.63 4.20
N ARG A 336 31.00 18.97 5.36
CA ARG A 336 31.11 17.52 5.48
C ARG A 336 29.73 16.88 5.27
N PHE A 337 29.49 16.40 4.05
CA PHE A 337 28.25 15.70 3.68
C PHE A 337 28.24 14.26 4.21
N GLU A 338 27.22 13.92 5.00
CA GLU A 338 27.07 12.57 5.55
C GLU A 338 25.87 11.84 4.92
N GLY A 339 24.65 12.39 5.02
CA GLY A 339 23.41 11.78 4.55
C GLY A 339 22.59 12.68 3.64
N LEU A 340 21.69 12.08 2.87
CA LEU A 340 20.78 12.81 1.98
C LEU A 340 19.46 12.06 1.79
N ALA A 341 18.40 12.80 1.45
CA ALA A 341 17.10 12.21 1.12
C ALA A 341 16.29 13.09 0.18
N PHE A 342 15.47 12.45 -0.65
CA PHE A 342 14.47 13.14 -1.43
C PHE A 342 13.19 13.33 -0.62
N SER A 343 12.56 14.48 -0.78
CA SER A 343 11.12 14.66 -0.47
C SER A 343 10.26 13.62 -1.18
N THR A 344 9.05 13.41 -0.66
CA THR A 344 8.10 12.44 -1.20
C THR A 344 7.70 12.75 -2.65
N SER A 345 7.60 14.03 -3.02
CA SER A 345 7.37 14.43 -4.41
C SER A 345 8.62 14.27 -5.29
N GLY A 346 9.80 14.28 -4.69
CA GLY A 346 11.10 14.26 -5.37
C GLY A 346 11.60 15.64 -5.79
N ASP A 347 10.84 16.70 -5.51
CA ASP A 347 11.15 18.09 -5.91
C ASP A 347 12.16 18.77 -5.00
N THR A 348 12.40 18.21 -3.81
CA THR A 348 13.40 18.68 -2.86
C THR A 348 14.39 17.56 -2.56
N LEU A 349 15.69 17.90 -2.53
CA LEU A 349 16.78 17.07 -2.04
C LEU A 349 17.34 17.71 -0.77
N GLY A 350 17.24 17.02 0.36
CA GLY A 350 17.86 17.41 1.62
C GLY A 350 19.23 16.75 1.79
N VAL A 351 20.17 17.47 2.38
CA VAL A 351 21.56 17.01 2.60
C VAL A 351 22.03 17.43 3.99
N ALA A 352 22.47 16.47 4.80
CA ALA A 352 23.03 16.71 6.12
C ALA A 352 24.50 17.14 6.03
N THR A 353 24.84 18.20 6.76
CA THR A 353 26.21 18.75 6.85
C THR A 353 26.67 18.68 8.30
N ALA A 354 27.45 17.65 8.65
CA ALA A 354 27.82 17.36 10.03
C ALA A 354 28.60 18.52 10.67
N ASP A 355 29.65 19.01 10.00
CA ASP A 355 30.54 20.04 10.55
C ASP A 355 29.89 21.43 10.64
N THR A 356 28.84 21.68 9.85
CA THR A 356 28.12 22.97 9.88
C THR A 356 26.79 22.91 10.60
N ASN A 357 26.47 21.76 11.22
CA ASN A 357 25.26 21.57 12.04
C ASN A 357 23.99 22.00 11.30
N ALA A 358 23.88 21.64 10.03
CA ALA A 358 22.79 22.08 9.18
C ALA A 358 22.27 21.00 8.22
N VAL A 359 21.04 21.19 7.75
CA VAL A 359 20.50 20.49 6.59
C VAL A 359 20.27 21.50 5.46
N LEU A 360 20.82 21.21 4.29
CA LEU A 360 20.66 22.01 3.08
C LEU A 360 19.54 21.43 2.22
N LEU A 361 18.63 22.27 1.75
CA LEU A 361 17.56 21.87 0.84
C LEU A 361 17.81 22.47 -0.54
N TYR A 362 17.89 21.59 -1.55
CA TYR A 362 18.02 21.93 -2.95
C TYR A 362 16.70 21.70 -3.67
N ARG A 363 16.31 22.64 -4.53
CA ARG A 363 15.06 22.56 -5.29
C ARG A 363 15.32 21.94 -6.66
N ARG A 364 14.41 21.07 -7.09
CA ARG A 364 14.38 20.53 -8.45
C ARG A 364 13.78 21.59 -9.37
N THR A 365 14.48 21.86 -10.46
CA THR A 365 14.05 22.78 -11.51
C THR A 365 13.13 22.06 -12.50
N GLY A 366 12.42 22.83 -13.34
CA GLY A 366 11.49 22.28 -14.33
C GLY A 366 12.12 21.39 -15.41
N ASN A 367 13.44 21.39 -15.57
CA ASN A 367 14.14 20.50 -16.50
C ASN A 367 14.50 19.12 -15.87
N GLY A 368 14.21 18.92 -14.58
CA GLY A 368 14.49 17.71 -13.83
C GLY A 368 15.80 17.70 -13.03
N SER A 369 16.72 18.65 -13.24
CA SER A 369 17.95 18.83 -12.46
C SER A 369 17.68 19.65 -11.18
N PHE A 370 18.55 19.55 -10.19
CA PHE A 370 18.51 20.41 -9.01
C PHE A 370 19.22 21.74 -9.24
N GLU A 371 18.85 22.76 -8.47
CA GLU A 371 19.59 24.02 -8.39
C GLU A 371 20.99 23.77 -7.78
N ASP A 372 21.99 24.56 -8.19
CA ASP A 372 23.37 24.41 -7.70
C ASP A 372 23.58 24.99 -6.28
N THR A 373 22.62 25.80 -5.82
CA THR A 373 22.64 26.41 -4.48
C THR A 373 21.42 25.97 -3.68
N PRO A 374 21.56 25.74 -2.37
CA PRO A 374 20.43 25.40 -1.53
C PRO A 374 19.51 26.62 -1.35
N TYR A 375 18.20 26.41 -1.50
CA TYR A 375 17.21 27.48 -1.31
C TYR A 375 16.82 27.67 0.17
N ILE A 376 17.09 26.67 1.02
CA ILE A 376 16.90 26.71 2.47
C ILE A 376 18.09 26.04 3.17
N ARG A 377 18.53 26.64 4.28
CA ARG A 377 19.41 26.03 5.29
C ARG A 377 18.66 25.90 6.61
N LEU A 378 18.47 24.68 7.09
CA LEU A 378 17.91 24.37 8.40
C LEU A 378 19.04 24.28 9.43
N GLY A 379 18.83 24.81 10.63
CA GLY A 379 19.75 24.82 11.75
C GLY A 379 19.14 24.15 12.99
N GLY A 380 19.67 24.47 14.18
CA GLY A 380 19.20 23.87 15.42
C GLY A 380 19.55 22.39 15.57
N LEU A 381 20.62 21.97 14.90
CA LEU A 381 21.07 20.58 14.86
C LEU A 381 22.44 20.45 15.54
N ASP A 382 22.76 19.22 15.92
CA ASP A 382 24.00 18.83 16.55
C ASP A 382 24.55 17.58 15.88
N TYR A 383 25.54 17.78 15.00
CA TYR A 383 26.17 16.75 14.20
C TYR A 383 25.17 15.90 13.39
N PRO A 384 24.37 16.51 12.49
CA PRO A 384 23.40 15.78 11.68
C PRO A 384 24.10 14.81 10.73
N HIS A 385 23.62 13.57 10.68
CA HIS A 385 24.29 12.47 9.99
C HIS A 385 23.45 11.90 8.84
N ASP A 386 22.15 11.73 9.05
CA ASP A 386 21.24 11.18 8.05
C ASP A 386 19.86 11.84 8.14
N LEU A 387 19.04 11.69 7.10
CA LEU A 387 17.71 12.28 7.06
C LEU A 387 16.71 11.46 6.25
N SER A 388 15.43 11.66 6.51
CA SER A 388 14.34 10.98 5.81
C SER A 388 13.13 11.89 5.68
N PHE A 389 12.52 11.92 4.49
CA PHE A 389 11.23 12.57 4.26
C PHE A 389 10.10 11.55 4.23
N SER A 390 8.94 11.93 4.76
CA SER A 390 7.73 11.13 4.56
C SER A 390 6.45 11.92 4.78
N MET A 391 5.38 11.49 4.12
CA MET A 391 4.03 11.95 4.40
C MET A 391 3.51 11.29 5.68
N CYS A 392 3.06 12.14 6.60
CA CYS A 392 2.57 11.80 7.92
C CYS A 392 1.15 12.32 8.11
N GLY A 393 0.21 11.76 7.35
CA GLY A 393 -1.13 12.33 7.17
C GLY A 393 -1.10 13.33 6.02
N SER A 394 -1.59 14.56 6.24
CA SER A 394 -1.54 15.65 5.27
C SER A 394 -0.23 16.45 5.27
N ASP A 395 0.63 16.23 6.26
CA ASP A 395 1.89 16.94 6.42
C ASP A 395 3.07 16.09 5.94
N GLU A 396 3.96 16.70 5.16
CA GLU A 396 5.28 16.14 4.91
C GLU A 396 6.23 16.53 6.05
N LEU A 397 6.88 15.53 6.63
CA LEU A 397 7.88 15.69 7.67
C LEU A 397 9.27 15.33 7.13
N LEU A 398 10.28 15.99 7.69
CA LEU A 398 11.69 15.68 7.55
C LEU A 398 12.23 15.27 8.92
N ALA A 399 12.68 14.03 9.06
CA ALA A 399 13.40 13.56 10.24
C ALA A 399 14.91 13.60 9.97
N VAL A 400 15.69 14.00 10.97
CA VAL A 400 17.16 14.13 10.90
C VAL A 400 17.77 13.38 12.09
N ALA A 401 18.65 12.43 11.79
CA ALA A 401 19.47 11.75 12.79
C ALA A 401 20.63 12.65 13.21
N GLN A 402 20.80 12.80 14.53
CA GLN A 402 21.87 13.56 15.15
C GLN A 402 22.80 12.58 15.85
N ARG A 403 24.08 12.57 15.45
CA ARG A 403 25.08 11.64 15.99
C ARG A 403 25.28 11.82 17.49
N THR A 404 24.95 12.98 18.06
CA THR A 404 25.03 13.18 19.51
C THR A 404 23.92 12.47 20.31
N GLY A 405 22.98 11.80 19.64
CA GLY A 405 21.98 10.93 20.26
C GLY A 405 20.58 11.55 20.29
N ALA A 406 20.14 12.11 19.17
CA ALA A 406 18.81 12.68 19.04
C ALA A 406 18.23 12.50 17.62
N LEU A 407 16.90 12.63 17.50
CA LEU A 407 16.20 12.72 16.22
C LEU A 407 15.42 14.03 16.18
N ALA A 408 15.80 14.94 15.29
CA ALA A 408 15.11 16.20 15.06
C ALA A 408 14.06 16.05 13.95
N LEU A 409 12.88 16.66 14.13
CA LEU A 409 11.82 16.67 13.11
C LEU A 409 11.49 18.09 12.68
N PHE A 410 11.31 18.28 11.38
CA PHE A 410 10.88 19.51 10.72
C PHE A 410 9.59 19.27 9.95
N ARG A 411 8.78 20.33 9.75
CA ARG A 411 7.73 20.33 8.72
C ARG A 411 8.37 20.74 7.40
N ALA A 412 8.33 19.85 6.41
CA ALA A 412 8.84 20.15 5.08
C ALA A 412 7.89 21.10 4.33
N ASN A 413 6.57 20.92 4.51
CA ASN A 413 5.56 21.83 3.99
C ASN A 413 5.56 23.14 4.78
N GLY A 414 6.00 24.23 4.16
CA GLY A 414 5.91 25.58 4.72
C GLY A 414 6.82 25.81 5.92
N VAL A 415 8.11 25.42 5.81
CA VAL A 415 9.20 25.67 6.78
C VAL A 415 9.00 27.00 7.51
N LYS A 416 8.47 26.96 8.74
CA LYS A 416 8.30 28.12 9.62
C LYS A 416 9.53 28.23 10.52
N GLY A 417 10.63 28.67 9.94
CA GLY A 417 11.89 28.90 10.65
C GLY A 417 12.88 27.74 10.58
N PRO A 418 14.13 27.99 11.00
CA PRO A 418 15.26 27.07 10.78
C PRO A 418 15.36 25.94 11.80
N GLU A 419 14.55 25.94 12.87
CA GLU A 419 14.70 25.07 14.02
C GLU A 419 13.75 23.84 13.99
N PRO A 420 14.12 22.72 14.65
CA PRO A 420 13.24 21.56 14.79
C PRO A 420 11.94 21.90 15.50
N VAL A 421 10.84 21.30 15.04
CA VAL A 421 9.50 21.45 15.65
C VAL A 421 9.16 20.35 16.65
N PHE A 422 9.94 19.26 16.65
CA PHE A 422 9.89 18.20 17.64
C PHE A 422 11.24 17.48 17.67
N GLU A 423 11.65 16.99 18.84
CA GLU A 423 12.87 16.22 19.00
C GLU A 423 12.63 15.01 19.90
N ILE A 424 13.23 13.88 19.52
CA ILE A 424 13.39 12.70 20.37
C ILE A 424 14.82 12.72 20.90
N SER A 425 15.00 12.99 22.19
CA SER A 425 16.32 13.09 22.83
C SER A 425 16.27 12.70 24.30
N GLY A 426 17.45 12.64 24.94
CA GLY A 426 17.60 12.28 26.35
C GLY A 426 17.75 10.77 26.58
N ALA A 427 18.02 10.40 27.84
CA ALA A 427 18.40 9.02 28.20
C ALA A 427 17.30 7.99 27.89
N GLU A 428 16.02 8.36 28.00
CA GLU A 428 14.88 7.47 27.71
C GLU A 428 14.71 7.16 26.22
N ALA A 429 15.29 7.99 25.35
CA ALA A 429 15.29 7.76 23.92
C ALA A 429 16.14 6.56 23.54
N LYS A 430 17.14 6.19 24.35
CA LYS A 430 18.10 5.12 24.03
C LYS A 430 18.81 5.31 22.68
N LEU A 431 18.98 6.56 22.28
CA LEU A 431 19.75 6.92 21.10
C LEU A 431 21.22 7.00 21.49
N THR A 432 22.07 6.22 20.83
CA THR A 432 23.53 6.23 21.10
C THR A 432 24.30 6.27 19.80
N HIS A 433 24.86 7.44 19.46
CA HIS A 433 25.49 7.67 18.16
C HIS A 433 24.52 7.34 17.02
N SER A 434 23.46 8.15 16.88
CA SER A 434 22.41 7.88 15.90
C SER A 434 22.80 8.42 14.53
N ASP A 435 23.24 7.50 13.67
CA ASP A 435 23.84 7.81 12.39
C ASP A 435 22.88 7.59 11.20
N GLY A 436 21.69 7.03 11.44
CA GLY A 436 20.70 6.69 10.42
C GLY A 436 19.27 6.84 10.90
N VAL A 437 18.37 7.34 10.05
CA VAL A 437 16.94 7.51 10.38
C VAL A 437 16.04 7.21 9.17
N SER A 438 14.90 6.57 9.40
CA SER A 438 13.89 6.41 8.36
C SER A 438 12.48 6.31 8.93
N PHE A 439 11.51 6.92 8.25
CA PHE A 439 10.10 6.61 8.48
C PHE A 439 9.79 5.18 8.03
N VAL A 440 8.91 4.49 8.76
CA VAL A 440 8.57 3.08 8.46
C VAL A 440 7.33 2.98 7.55
N PRO A 441 7.48 2.63 6.26
CA PRO A 441 6.34 2.48 5.36
C PRO A 441 5.45 1.27 5.70
N PRO A 442 4.26 1.17 5.10
CA PRO A 442 3.65 2.14 4.18
C PRO A 442 2.88 3.26 4.90
N VAL A 443 2.64 3.12 6.21
CA VAL A 443 1.80 4.05 6.99
C VAL A 443 2.61 5.21 7.56
N ASN A 444 3.92 5.04 7.74
CA ASN A 444 4.81 6.05 8.32
C ASN A 444 4.40 6.47 9.74
N ASP A 445 3.80 5.53 10.48
CA ASP A 445 3.39 5.63 11.88
C ASP A 445 4.52 5.30 12.85
N TYR A 446 5.72 5.02 12.35
CA TYR A 446 6.93 4.83 13.15
C TYR A 446 8.12 5.57 12.53
N LEU A 447 9.05 5.97 13.40
CA LEU A 447 10.42 6.29 13.04
C LEU A 447 11.33 5.16 13.49
N ALA A 448 12.26 4.76 12.62
CA ALA A 448 13.35 3.85 12.95
C ALA A 448 14.67 4.61 12.96
N ALA A 449 15.55 4.29 13.90
CA ALA A 449 16.87 4.92 14.01
C ALA A 449 17.98 3.90 14.30
N CYS A 450 19.11 4.08 13.64
CA CYS A 450 20.34 3.36 13.95
C CYS A 450 20.90 3.81 15.29
N ASN A 451 21.41 2.86 16.07
CA ASN A 451 22.22 3.13 17.25
C ASN A 451 23.57 2.48 17.05
N LEU A 452 24.56 3.27 16.62
CA LEU A 452 25.92 2.79 16.44
C LEU A 452 26.48 2.31 17.79
N GLY A 453 26.29 3.06 18.87
CA GLY A 453 26.85 2.73 20.19
C GLY A 453 26.34 1.41 20.79
N SER A 454 25.07 1.08 20.59
CA SER A 454 24.45 -0.13 21.14
C SER A 454 24.24 -1.27 20.14
N SER A 455 24.65 -1.10 18.87
CA SER A 455 24.42 -2.06 17.79
C SER A 455 22.96 -2.53 17.71
N SER A 456 22.03 -1.57 17.66
CA SER A 456 20.60 -1.81 17.61
C SER A 456 19.87 -0.86 16.67
N ILE A 457 18.64 -1.20 16.27
CA ILE A 457 17.72 -0.28 15.61
C ILE A 457 16.54 0.00 16.54
N SER A 458 16.29 1.26 16.88
CA SER A 458 15.18 1.67 17.75
C SER A 458 13.96 2.09 16.94
N PHE A 459 12.75 1.72 17.37
CA PHE A 459 11.49 2.04 16.71
C PHE A 459 10.55 2.86 17.60
N TYR A 460 10.23 4.07 17.17
CA TYR A 460 9.41 5.04 17.91
C TYR A 460 8.04 5.18 17.24
N PRO A 461 6.94 4.79 17.91
CA PRO A 461 5.59 4.96 17.36
C PRO A 461 5.17 6.43 17.37
N LYS A 462 4.36 6.81 16.40
CA LYS A 462 3.67 8.10 16.34
C LYS A 462 2.63 8.18 17.46
N ILE A 463 2.47 9.36 18.04
CA ILE A 463 1.44 9.62 19.05
C ILE A 463 0.13 9.96 18.32
N SER A 464 -0.93 9.17 18.56
CA SER A 464 -2.18 9.13 17.77
C SER A 464 -2.87 10.49 17.55
N ASN A 465 -2.68 11.45 18.45
CA ASN A 465 -3.32 12.77 18.38
C ASN A 465 -2.40 13.88 17.86
N SER A 466 -1.23 13.55 17.29
CA SER A 466 -0.28 14.53 16.80
C SER A 466 0.19 14.20 15.40
N PRO A 467 0.12 15.15 14.43
CA PRO A 467 0.70 14.94 13.12
C PRO A 467 2.23 14.84 13.15
N ILE A 468 2.88 15.31 14.22
CA ILE A 468 4.34 15.54 14.25
C ILE A 468 5.09 14.93 15.44
N ARG A 469 4.39 14.34 16.41
CA ARG A 469 5.02 13.80 17.63
C ARG A 469 5.10 12.29 17.59
N PHE A 470 6.23 11.80 18.07
CA PHE A 470 6.53 10.39 18.27
C PHE A 470 6.82 10.15 19.76
N ALA A 471 6.70 8.90 20.19
CA ALA A 471 7.08 8.55 21.55
C ALA A 471 8.56 8.84 21.79
N LEU A 472 8.91 9.36 22.96
CA LEU A 472 10.30 9.61 23.33
C LEU A 472 11.06 8.31 23.58
N ARG A 473 10.38 7.27 24.08
CA ARG A 473 10.95 5.93 24.30
C ARG A 473 10.60 5.00 23.13
N PRO A 474 11.54 4.16 22.65
CA PRO A 474 11.23 3.20 21.59
C PRO A 474 10.23 2.14 22.10
N GLU A 475 9.30 1.73 21.24
CA GLU A 475 8.37 0.64 21.53
C GLU A 475 9.10 -0.71 21.51
N PHE A 476 10.08 -0.85 20.62
CA PHE A 476 10.99 -1.99 20.59
C PHE A 476 12.31 -1.61 19.94
N GLU A 477 13.31 -2.44 20.23
CA GLU A 477 14.63 -2.39 19.62
C GLU A 477 14.85 -3.70 18.85
N LEU A 478 15.38 -3.62 17.64
CA LEU A 478 15.85 -4.76 16.88
C LEU A 478 17.35 -4.95 17.16
N THR A 479 17.68 -6.09 17.76
CA THR A 479 19.06 -6.48 18.09
C THR A 479 19.32 -7.85 17.51
N HIS A 480 20.49 -8.02 16.88
CA HIS A 480 20.93 -9.29 16.34
C HIS A 480 22.45 -9.24 16.15
N TRP A 481 23.15 -10.37 16.22
CA TRP A 481 24.63 -10.38 16.10
C TRP A 481 25.15 -9.85 14.76
N SER A 482 24.31 -9.90 13.72
CA SER A 482 24.65 -9.35 12.41
C SER A 482 24.52 -7.83 12.34
N ILE A 483 23.79 -7.20 13.27
CA ILE A 483 23.70 -5.75 13.39
C ILE A 483 24.89 -5.32 14.24
N PHE A 484 25.86 -4.65 13.63
CA PHE A 484 27.11 -4.30 14.32
C PHE A 484 27.60 -2.93 13.88
N TYR A 485 27.51 -1.96 14.80
CA TYR A 485 27.72 -0.53 14.53
C TYR A 485 26.96 -0.09 13.27
N PRO A 486 25.61 -0.15 13.27
CA PRO A 486 24.81 0.21 12.11
C PRO A 486 24.89 1.72 11.86
N ASP A 487 25.09 2.10 10.60
CA ASP A 487 25.23 3.50 10.18
C ASP A 487 23.94 3.94 9.48
N GLY A 488 23.63 3.36 8.31
CA GLY A 488 22.39 3.61 7.57
C GLY A 488 21.37 2.47 7.61
N LEU A 489 20.10 2.83 7.41
CA LEU A 489 18.99 1.87 7.26
C LEU A 489 18.02 2.32 6.19
N ALA A 490 17.37 1.36 5.52
CA ALA A 490 16.30 1.66 4.58
C ALA A 490 15.23 0.58 4.55
N PHE A 491 14.02 1.00 4.20
CA PHE A 491 12.89 0.11 3.98
C PHE A 491 12.57 -0.02 2.50
N SER A 492 12.11 -1.20 2.08
CA SER A 492 11.43 -1.31 0.79
C SER A 492 10.15 -0.45 0.81
N GLN A 493 9.64 -0.04 -0.36
CA GLN A 493 8.49 0.87 -0.45
C GLN A 493 7.24 0.35 0.28
N CYS A 494 7.06 -0.98 0.34
CA CYS A 494 5.96 -1.62 1.07
C CYS A 494 6.25 -1.86 2.57
N GLY A 495 7.44 -1.53 3.05
CA GLY A 495 7.90 -1.78 4.42
C GLY A 495 8.13 -3.24 4.75
N ARG A 496 8.07 -4.16 3.77
CA ARG A 496 8.26 -5.59 4.01
C ARG A 496 9.71 -5.92 4.35
N TRP A 497 10.67 -5.23 3.76
CA TRP A 497 12.10 -5.46 3.94
C TRP A 497 12.75 -4.26 4.62
N LEU A 498 13.64 -4.54 5.56
CA LEU A 498 14.52 -3.57 6.21
C LEU A 498 15.95 -3.99 5.93
N ALA A 499 16.72 -3.15 5.25
CA ALA A 499 18.16 -3.30 5.10
C ALA A 499 18.90 -2.40 6.09
N ILE A 500 20.01 -2.89 6.62
CA ILE A 500 20.85 -2.18 7.59
C ILE A 500 22.30 -2.28 7.12
N ALA A 501 22.93 -1.13 6.89
CA ALA A 501 24.35 -1.02 6.60
C ALA A 501 25.15 -1.15 7.90
N ASN A 502 25.90 -2.25 8.05
CA ASN A 502 26.67 -2.52 9.25
C ASN A 502 28.11 -2.05 9.05
N HIS A 503 28.37 -0.80 9.43
CA HIS A 503 29.67 -0.17 9.26
C HIS A 503 30.78 -0.96 9.98
N GLY A 504 30.51 -1.51 11.17
CA GLY A 504 31.54 -2.13 12.00
C GLY A 504 32.07 -3.48 11.52
N ASN A 505 31.28 -4.26 10.76
CA ASN A 505 31.67 -5.61 10.34
C ASN A 505 31.67 -5.80 8.82
N GLY A 506 31.47 -4.72 8.04
CA GLY A 506 31.52 -4.79 6.58
C GLY A 506 30.39 -5.61 5.96
N SER A 507 29.18 -5.55 6.54
CA SER A 507 28.04 -6.35 6.06
C SER A 507 26.78 -5.54 5.85
N VAL A 508 25.79 -6.15 5.20
CA VAL A 508 24.42 -5.63 5.17
C VAL A 508 23.46 -6.69 5.65
N SER A 509 22.64 -6.37 6.66
CA SER A 509 21.62 -7.28 7.19
C SER A 509 20.25 -6.92 6.65
N ILE A 510 19.47 -7.93 6.25
CA ILE A 510 18.12 -7.73 5.69
C ILE A 510 17.09 -8.50 6.53
N PHE A 511 16.14 -7.78 7.10
CA PHE A 511 15.07 -8.32 7.95
C PHE A 511 13.72 -8.24 7.26
N GLN A 512 12.85 -9.21 7.56
CA GLN A 512 11.48 -9.23 7.09
C GLN A 512 10.51 -8.74 8.15
N ARG A 513 9.56 -7.89 7.75
CA ARG A 513 8.43 -7.49 8.61
C ARG A 513 7.56 -8.70 8.92
N ARG A 514 7.20 -8.88 10.19
CA ARG A 514 6.26 -9.92 10.63
C ARG A 514 4.83 -9.56 10.22
N ASN A 515 4.02 -10.58 9.99
CA ASN A 515 2.59 -10.40 9.70
C ASN A 515 1.90 -9.73 10.89
N ARG A 516 1.21 -8.60 10.66
CA ARG A 516 0.50 -7.82 11.68
C ARG A 516 -0.54 -8.63 12.45
N ILE A 517 -1.16 -9.63 11.83
CA ILE A 517 -2.12 -10.52 12.50
C ILE A 517 -1.43 -11.28 13.64
N LEU A 518 -0.23 -11.80 13.39
CA LEU A 518 0.54 -12.57 14.37
C LEU A 518 1.16 -11.70 15.47
N THR A 519 1.19 -10.37 15.28
CA THR A 519 1.78 -9.41 16.23
C THR A 519 0.72 -8.54 16.91
N GLY A 520 -0.57 -8.85 16.74
CA GLY A 520 -1.67 -8.07 17.32
C GLY A 520 -1.71 -6.62 16.82
N GLY A 521 -1.45 -6.42 15.53
CA GLY A 521 -1.42 -5.12 14.86
C GLY A 521 -0.09 -4.35 14.99
N LYS A 522 0.79 -4.74 15.92
CA LYS A 522 2.04 -4.01 16.21
C LYS A 522 3.09 -4.18 15.12
N LEU A 523 3.86 -3.12 14.84
CA LEU A 523 5.04 -3.22 14.00
C LEU A 523 6.09 -4.10 14.67
N ARG A 524 6.55 -5.15 13.97
CA ARG A 524 7.70 -5.97 14.35
C ARG A 524 8.41 -6.51 13.11
N TYR A 525 9.73 -6.66 13.21
CA TYR A 525 10.54 -7.40 12.25
C TYR A 525 10.91 -8.78 12.83
N GLY A 526 11.32 -9.70 11.94
CA GLY A 526 11.90 -10.99 12.33
C GLY A 526 13.06 -10.81 13.30
N ALA A 527 13.27 -11.78 14.19
CA ALA A 527 14.44 -11.77 15.07
C ALA A 527 15.71 -12.17 14.30
N GLU A 528 15.54 -12.98 13.26
CA GLU A 528 16.59 -13.40 12.35
C GLU A 528 16.51 -12.62 11.03
N PRO A 529 17.65 -12.21 10.46
CA PRO A 529 17.70 -11.67 9.12
C PRO A 529 17.39 -12.77 8.10
N ILE A 530 16.68 -12.41 7.04
CA ILE A 530 16.43 -13.31 5.91
C ILE A 530 17.63 -13.39 4.95
N ALA A 531 18.53 -12.42 5.03
CA ALA A 531 19.81 -12.40 4.34
C ALA A 531 20.83 -11.54 5.10
N ILE A 532 22.09 -11.96 5.06
CA ILE A 532 23.24 -11.15 5.44
C ILE A 532 24.14 -11.15 4.21
N ILE A 533 24.53 -9.99 3.72
CA ILE A 533 25.47 -9.83 2.60
C ILE A 533 26.84 -9.57 3.21
N ASN A 534 27.75 -10.51 2.99
CA ASN A 534 29.15 -10.45 3.44
C ASN A 534 30.07 -10.46 2.22
N ASP A 535 29.98 -9.40 1.42
CA ASP A 535 30.83 -9.20 0.26
C ASP A 535 32.17 -8.62 0.71
N GLU A 536 33.29 -9.24 0.30
CA GLU A 536 34.65 -8.79 0.62
C GLU A 536 34.94 -7.35 0.16
N SER A 537 34.18 -6.85 -0.83
CA SER A 537 34.32 -5.48 -1.30
C SER A 537 33.73 -4.44 -0.36
N LEU A 538 32.81 -4.82 0.56
CA LEU A 538 32.17 -3.91 1.50
C LEU A 538 33.14 -3.51 2.63
N ARG A 539 33.62 -2.26 2.58
CA ARG A 539 34.54 -1.70 3.57
C ARG A 539 33.89 -0.51 4.24
N TYR A 540 33.29 -0.72 5.41
CA TYR A 540 32.52 0.31 6.11
C TYR A 540 31.29 0.76 5.28
N PRO A 541 30.34 -0.15 5.00
CA PRO A 541 29.09 0.22 4.34
C PRO A 541 28.37 1.26 5.20
N HIS A 542 27.95 2.36 4.57
CA HIS A 542 27.53 3.56 5.28
C HIS A 542 26.03 3.84 5.11
N SER A 543 25.51 3.72 3.88
CA SER A 543 24.07 3.85 3.61
C SER A 543 23.58 2.77 2.66
N VAL A 544 22.28 2.52 2.72
CA VAL A 544 21.57 1.49 1.96
C VAL A 544 20.27 2.08 1.41
N ALA A 545 19.86 1.65 0.22
CA ALA A 545 18.56 2.00 -0.34
C ALA A 545 18.02 0.90 -1.25
N PHE A 546 16.70 0.73 -1.26
CA PHE A 546 16.03 -0.14 -2.22
C PHE A 546 15.61 0.64 -3.46
N THR A 547 15.79 0.07 -4.64
CA THR A 547 15.12 0.59 -5.83
C THR A 547 13.61 0.32 -5.75
N PRO A 548 12.76 1.25 -6.18
CA PRO A 548 11.35 1.23 -5.84
C PRO A 548 10.57 0.10 -6.52
N ARG A 549 10.95 -0.31 -7.74
CA ARG A 549 10.19 -1.33 -8.49
C ARG A 549 10.75 -2.73 -8.35
N THR A 550 12.07 -2.87 -8.33
CA THR A 550 12.70 -4.20 -8.39
C THR A 550 13.33 -4.62 -7.07
N ASN A 551 13.39 -3.74 -6.07
CA ASN A 551 14.05 -3.98 -4.78
C ASN A 551 15.53 -4.35 -4.90
N HIS A 552 16.24 -3.87 -5.93
CA HIS A 552 17.70 -3.92 -5.90
C HIS A 552 18.20 -3.15 -4.70
N LEU A 553 19.18 -3.70 -4.01
CA LEU A 553 19.77 -3.06 -2.85
C LEU A 553 21.04 -2.35 -3.29
N ILE A 554 21.04 -1.03 -3.12
CA ILE A 554 22.20 -0.18 -3.37
C ILE A 554 22.88 0.09 -2.03
N VAL A 555 24.21 0.00 -1.99
CA VAL A 555 25.01 0.14 -0.77
C VAL A 555 26.18 1.07 -1.06
N THR A 556 26.30 2.17 -0.32
CA THR A 556 27.49 3.02 -0.34
C THR A 556 28.57 2.47 0.58
N ASN A 557 29.82 2.72 0.23
CA ASN A 557 30.98 2.09 0.83
C ASN A 557 31.97 3.18 1.24
N ALA A 558 31.96 3.65 2.49
CA ALA A 558 32.77 4.81 2.87
C ALA A 558 34.28 4.53 2.79
N GLY A 559 34.69 3.28 2.98
CA GLY A 559 36.06 2.82 2.76
C GLY A 559 36.36 2.37 1.33
N GLY A 560 35.46 2.54 0.36
CA GLY A 560 35.65 2.18 -1.05
C GLY A 560 35.21 3.30 -2.00
N ASN A 561 35.86 3.48 -3.14
CA ASN A 561 35.50 4.58 -4.06
C ASN A 561 34.26 4.28 -4.94
N PHE A 562 33.30 3.49 -4.44
CA PHE A 562 32.18 3.01 -5.23
C PHE A 562 30.93 2.78 -4.37
N PHE A 563 29.77 2.71 -5.02
CA PHE A 563 28.62 2.05 -4.44
C PHE A 563 28.35 0.74 -5.18
N SER A 564 27.81 -0.24 -4.47
CA SER A 564 27.52 -1.59 -4.95
C SER A 564 26.02 -1.77 -5.13
N VAL A 565 25.63 -2.54 -6.16
CA VAL A 565 24.24 -2.97 -6.39
C VAL A 565 24.15 -4.47 -6.17
N TYR A 566 23.23 -4.91 -5.34
CA TYR A 566 22.93 -6.32 -5.11
C TYR A 566 21.58 -6.68 -5.69
N GLU A 567 21.60 -7.61 -6.66
CA GLU A 567 20.41 -8.11 -7.32
C GLU A 567 19.54 -8.92 -6.35
N PRO A 568 18.23 -8.64 -6.27
CA PRO A 568 17.32 -9.51 -5.54
C PRO A 568 17.14 -10.80 -6.34
N ARG A 569 17.24 -11.96 -5.70
CA ARG A 569 17.04 -13.28 -6.29
C ARG A 569 15.81 -13.93 -5.69
N ARG A 570 14.93 -14.42 -6.57
CA ARG A 570 13.78 -15.21 -6.15
C ARG A 570 14.24 -16.60 -5.75
N SER A 571 13.81 -17.05 -4.58
CA SER A 571 14.01 -18.43 -4.08
C SER A 571 12.66 -19.04 -3.68
N HIS A 572 12.62 -20.36 -3.49
CA HIS A 572 11.43 -21.04 -2.93
C HIS A 572 11.00 -20.49 -1.56
N PHE A 573 11.91 -19.86 -0.82
CA PHE A 573 11.65 -19.29 0.50
C PHE A 573 11.40 -17.78 0.48
N GLY A 574 11.17 -17.19 -0.71
CA GLY A 574 10.97 -15.75 -0.89
C GLY A 574 12.16 -15.05 -1.54
N LEU A 575 12.17 -13.72 -1.46
CA LEU A 575 13.22 -12.87 -2.02
C LEU A 575 14.48 -12.95 -1.14
N ARG A 576 15.63 -13.14 -1.77
CA ARG A 576 16.97 -12.97 -1.17
C ARG A 576 17.75 -11.96 -1.99
N TRP A 577 18.94 -11.56 -1.56
CA TRP A 577 19.82 -10.71 -2.35
C TRP A 577 21.11 -11.47 -2.68
N SER A 578 21.67 -11.18 -3.84
CA SER A 578 22.97 -11.70 -4.26
C SER A 578 24.02 -11.40 -3.18
N GLN A 579 24.92 -12.35 -2.95
CA GLN A 579 26.04 -12.19 -2.02
C GLN A 579 27.22 -11.44 -2.64
N VAL A 580 27.18 -11.26 -3.96
CA VAL A 580 28.16 -10.49 -4.74
C VAL A 580 27.43 -9.40 -5.52
N PRO A 581 28.07 -8.25 -5.75
CA PRO A 581 27.42 -7.14 -6.44
C PRO A 581 27.18 -7.49 -7.90
N SER A 582 26.00 -7.16 -8.41
CA SER A 582 25.67 -7.24 -9.84
C SER A 582 26.22 -6.06 -10.63
N ALA A 583 26.50 -4.94 -9.96
CA ALA A 583 27.17 -3.77 -10.51
C ALA A 583 27.89 -3.01 -9.41
N GLN A 584 28.95 -2.29 -9.79
CA GLN A 584 29.65 -1.32 -8.94
C GLN A 584 29.94 -0.08 -9.77
N THR A 585 29.65 1.09 -9.21
CA THR A 585 29.84 2.39 -9.87
C THR A 585 30.84 3.21 -9.09
N ILE A 586 31.93 3.61 -9.74
CA ILE A 586 32.95 4.47 -9.14
C ILE A 586 32.41 5.90 -9.04
N VAL A 587 32.59 6.52 -7.87
CA VAL A 587 31.94 7.81 -7.57
C VAL A 587 32.93 8.97 -7.61
N GLY A 588 34.14 8.80 -7.06
CA GLY A 588 35.13 9.86 -6.93
C GLY A 588 36.39 9.65 -7.78
N ASP A 589 37.26 10.66 -7.77
CA ASP A 589 38.61 10.57 -8.34
C ASP A 589 39.50 9.66 -7.47
N GLU A 590 40.19 8.72 -8.11
CA GLU A 590 41.01 7.69 -7.43
C GLU A 590 42.17 8.30 -6.63
N LYS A 591 42.77 9.39 -7.10
CA LYS A 591 43.88 10.04 -6.39
C LYS A 591 43.40 10.69 -5.11
N THR A 592 42.25 11.37 -5.16
CA THR A 592 41.59 11.99 -4.01
C THR A 592 41.17 10.93 -2.99
N PHE A 593 40.53 9.85 -3.45
CA PHE A 593 40.16 8.71 -2.62
C PHE A 593 41.38 8.12 -1.91
N ARG A 594 42.47 7.82 -2.61
CA ARG A 594 43.67 7.23 -2.02
C ARG A 594 44.31 8.12 -0.95
N ALA A 595 44.30 9.44 -1.16
CA ALA A 595 44.86 10.39 -0.20
C ALA A 595 44.05 10.44 1.10
N VAL A 596 42.72 10.48 1.01
CA VAL A 596 41.87 10.47 2.22
C VAL A 596 41.90 9.10 2.89
N ASN A 597 41.79 8.03 2.10
CA ASN A 597 41.77 6.67 2.62
C ASN A 597 43.13 6.23 3.20
N SER A 598 44.26 6.85 2.83
CA SER A 598 45.54 6.60 3.49
C SER A 598 45.56 7.11 4.92
N ASP A 599 44.84 8.20 5.19
CA ASP A 599 44.78 8.83 6.52
C ASP A 599 43.70 8.17 7.39
N ASN A 600 42.54 7.85 6.80
CA ASN A 600 41.48 7.10 7.48
C ASN A 600 40.84 6.06 6.55
N LYS A 601 41.00 4.78 6.88
CA LYS A 601 40.51 3.65 6.06
C LYS A 601 38.98 3.59 5.93
N MET A 602 38.26 4.30 6.80
CA MET A 602 36.80 4.39 6.82
C MET A 602 36.25 5.52 5.94
N GLU A 603 37.13 6.29 5.29
CA GLU A 603 36.77 7.54 4.62
C GLU A 603 37.25 7.58 3.16
N GLY A 604 36.80 8.62 2.44
CA GLY A 604 37.13 8.93 1.06
C GLY A 604 36.13 8.39 0.03
N GLY A 605 35.31 7.41 0.40
CA GLY A 605 34.24 6.86 -0.43
C GLY A 605 32.89 7.58 -0.27
N PRO A 606 31.86 7.18 -1.04
CA PRO A 606 30.51 7.69 -0.89
C PRO A 606 29.90 7.25 0.45
N LYS A 607 29.07 8.09 1.04
CA LYS A 607 28.43 7.88 2.35
C LYS A 607 26.92 7.89 2.26
N GLY A 608 26.32 9.05 2.01
CA GLY A 608 24.89 9.21 1.90
C GLY A 608 24.36 8.60 0.60
N LEU A 609 23.14 8.08 0.65
CA LEU A 609 22.46 7.44 -0.47
C LEU A 609 20.96 7.69 -0.38
N ALA A 610 20.34 8.11 -1.49
CA ALA A 610 18.90 8.14 -1.60
C ALA A 610 18.46 7.75 -3.00
N VAL A 611 17.27 7.16 -3.08
CA VAL A 611 16.62 6.75 -4.31
C VAL A 611 15.23 7.36 -4.36
N HIS A 612 14.91 8.03 -5.47
CA HIS A 612 13.55 8.49 -5.75
C HIS A 612 13.25 8.41 -7.25
N GLY A 613 12.13 7.78 -7.59
CA GLY A 613 11.77 7.50 -8.97
C GLY A 613 12.88 6.70 -9.66
N ASN A 614 13.52 7.33 -10.65
CA ASN A 614 14.63 6.78 -11.42
C ASN A 614 15.97 7.48 -11.13
N ASN A 615 16.10 8.18 -10.01
CA ASN A 615 17.32 8.88 -9.60
C ASN A 615 17.97 8.20 -8.39
N ILE A 616 19.30 8.11 -8.42
CA ILE A 616 20.15 7.76 -7.27
C ILE A 616 20.98 9.00 -6.95
N ALA A 617 20.88 9.51 -5.73
CA ALA A 617 21.78 10.52 -5.21
C ALA A 617 22.77 9.88 -4.24
N VAL A 618 24.05 10.27 -4.33
CA VAL A 618 25.09 9.89 -3.38
C VAL A 618 25.88 11.13 -2.96
N CYS A 619 26.34 11.16 -1.72
CA CYS A 619 27.20 12.24 -1.24
C CYS A 619 28.33 11.76 -0.34
N SER A 620 29.40 12.56 -0.31
CA SER A 620 30.47 12.52 0.68
C SER A 620 31.23 13.84 0.63
N PRO A 621 32.08 14.13 1.62
CA PRO A 621 32.86 15.37 1.65
C PRO A 621 33.78 15.52 0.42
N GLU A 622 34.33 14.41 -0.08
CA GLU A 622 35.30 14.40 -1.18
C GLU A 622 34.68 14.36 -2.58
N ILE A 623 33.39 14.02 -2.69
CA ILE A 623 32.70 13.84 -3.98
C ILE A 623 31.61 14.90 -4.23
N GLY A 624 31.23 15.67 -3.20
CA GLY A 624 30.07 16.54 -3.25
C GLY A 624 28.78 15.71 -3.26
N ILE A 625 27.82 16.11 -4.09
CA ILE A 625 26.60 15.33 -4.36
C ILE A 625 26.61 14.93 -5.83
N LYS A 626 26.43 13.64 -6.11
CA LYS A 626 26.26 13.12 -7.46
C LYS A 626 24.90 12.49 -7.64
N ILE A 627 24.23 12.83 -8.74
CA ILE A 627 22.88 12.33 -9.06
C ILE A 627 22.94 11.59 -10.38
N TYR A 628 22.66 10.29 -10.31
CA TYR A 628 22.63 9.37 -11.43
C TYR A 628 21.19 9.08 -11.83
N SER A 629 20.94 8.85 -13.11
CA SER A 629 19.72 8.21 -13.57
C SER A 629 19.91 6.70 -13.68
N PHE A 630 18.86 5.93 -13.45
CA PHE A 630 18.89 4.48 -13.66
C PHE A 630 17.62 3.97 -14.34
N GLN A 631 17.71 2.76 -14.88
CA GLN A 631 16.60 2.00 -15.42
C GLN A 631 16.54 0.65 -14.71
N GLU A 632 15.34 0.28 -14.28
CA GLU A 632 15.07 -1.04 -13.70
C GLU A 632 13.99 -1.78 -14.51
N ALA A 633 14.25 -3.06 -14.76
CA ALA A 633 13.43 -3.96 -15.59
C ALA A 633 13.41 -5.40 -15.05
#